data_AF-A0A9P0B4E4-F1
#
_entry.id   AF-A0A9P0B4E4-F1
#
_cell.length_a   1.000
_cell.length_b   1.000
_cell.length_c   1.000
_cell.angle_alpha   90.00
_cell.angle_beta   90.00
_cell.angle_gamma   90.00
#
_symmetry.space_group_name_H-M   'P 1'
#
loop_
_entity.id
_entity.type
_entity.pdbx_description
1 polymer ?
#
loop_
_entity_poly.entity_id
_entity_poly.type
_entity_poly.pdbx_seq_one_letter_code
_entity_poly.pdbx_strand_id
1 'polypeptide(L)'
;MNNFQTKYQIVSKIGEGTFSDVIKCVEKGSGKEFAAKRLKRICRTSFSEEKSKILMFQMISGIDHIHKSGFFHRDIKPENILIRFINEGENLKVADLGSIRGTYSVHPYTEYISTRWYRSPECLLTVGHYTSKMDIWAAACVFYEMLTFKPLFPGANEIDQLAKIHKVLGVPNANTLNKLKPKLWIDS
;
A
#
# COMPACT_ATOMS: atom_id res chain seq x y z
N MET A 1 -0.80 -24.51 20.91
CA MET A 1 0.39 -23.63 20.86
C MET A 1 0.72 -23.31 19.41
N ASN A 2 1.13 -22.08 19.09
CA ASN A 2 1.40 -21.65 17.71
C ASN A 2 2.66 -22.35 17.16
N ASN A 3 2.59 -22.88 15.93
CA ASN A 3 3.68 -23.64 15.28
C ASN A 3 5.02 -22.85 15.25
N PHE A 4 4.95 -21.52 15.21
CA PHE A 4 6.13 -20.63 15.23
C PHE A 4 6.95 -20.70 16.54
N GLN A 5 6.29 -20.71 17.70
CA GLN A 5 6.99 -20.68 19.00
C GLN A 5 7.63 -22.03 19.36
N THR A 6 7.26 -23.09 18.65
CA THR A 6 7.92 -24.40 18.79
C THR A 6 9.31 -24.38 18.15
N LYS A 7 9.50 -23.64 17.05
CA LYS A 7 10.75 -23.56 16.29
C LYS A 7 11.63 -22.35 16.63
N TYR A 8 11.03 -21.23 17.03
CA TYR A 8 11.74 -19.97 17.26
C TYR A 8 11.51 -19.40 18.67
N GLN A 9 12.54 -18.78 19.23
CA GLN A 9 12.51 -17.98 20.46
C GLN A 9 12.53 -16.49 20.11
N ILE A 10 11.61 -15.71 20.66
CA ILE A 10 11.57 -14.24 20.48
C ILE A 10 12.57 -13.61 21.44
N VAL A 11 13.47 -12.77 20.93
CA VAL A 11 14.52 -12.08 21.70
C VAL A 11 14.08 -10.67 22.07
N SER A 12 13.75 -9.84 21.07
CA SER A 12 13.40 -8.45 21.28
C SER A 12 12.52 -7.93 20.13
N LYS A 13 11.81 -6.83 20.36
CA LYS A 13 11.15 -6.06 19.30
C LYS A 13 12.16 -5.06 18.74
N ILE A 14 12.33 -5.07 17.43
CA ILE A 14 13.32 -4.24 16.71
C ILE A 14 12.67 -3.23 15.76
N GLY A 15 11.35 -3.30 15.54
CA GLY A 15 10.60 -2.32 14.77
C GLY A 15 9.11 -2.34 15.08
N GLU A 16 8.45 -1.20 14.92
CA GLU A 16 7.01 -1.05 15.13
C GLU A 16 6.36 -0.38 13.93
N GLY A 17 5.46 -1.09 13.26
CA GLY A 17 4.53 -0.54 12.27
C GLY A 17 3.09 -0.69 12.75
N THR A 18 2.14 -0.13 12.01
CA THR A 18 0.72 -0.16 12.41
C THR A 18 0.10 -1.53 12.36
N PHE A 19 0.47 -2.32 11.35
CA PHE A 19 -0.09 -3.66 11.13
C PHE A 19 0.85 -4.78 11.60
N SER A 20 2.07 -4.45 12.01
CA SER A 20 3.07 -5.44 12.42
C SER A 20 4.16 -4.88 13.32
N ASP A 21 4.66 -5.70 14.21
CA ASP A 21 5.96 -5.53 14.84
C ASP A 21 7.02 -6.28 14.04
N VAL A 22 8.23 -5.73 13.95
CA VAL A 22 9.41 -6.51 13.56
C VAL A 22 10.07 -6.99 14.85
N ILE A 23 10.23 -8.30 14.99
CA ILE A 23 10.86 -8.94 16.15
C ILE A 23 12.15 -9.64 15.73
N LYS A 24 13.17 -9.56 16.59
CA LYS A 24 14.34 -10.44 16.52
C LYS A 24 13.96 -11.79 17.13
N CYS A 25 14.22 -12.87 16.43
CA CYS A 25 14.04 -14.23 16.93
C CYS A 25 15.25 -15.12 16.62
N VAL A 26 15.41 -16.19 17.39
CA VAL A 26 16.48 -17.18 17.27
C VAL A 26 15.85 -18.54 17.02
N GLU A 27 16.35 -19.28 16.04
CA GLU A 27 15.94 -20.67 15.80
C GLU A 27 16.51 -21.59 16.89
N LYS A 28 15.65 -22.36 17.56
CA LYS A 28 16.04 -23.16 18.72
C LYS A 28 17.02 -24.30 18.42
N GLY A 29 17.07 -24.78 17.17
CA GLY A 29 17.96 -25.86 16.76
C GLY A 29 19.36 -25.39 16.36
N SER A 30 19.46 -24.28 15.63
CA SER A 30 20.73 -23.81 15.06
C SER A 30 21.34 -22.62 15.80
N GLY A 31 20.57 -21.93 16.65
CA GLY A 31 20.98 -20.66 17.26
C GLY A 31 21.03 -19.48 16.27
N LYS A 32 20.64 -19.67 15.01
CA LYS A 32 20.68 -18.62 13.99
C LYS A 32 19.64 -17.53 14.27
N GLU A 33 20.07 -16.29 14.13
CA GLU A 33 19.22 -15.10 14.33
C GLU A 33 18.44 -14.73 13.06
N PHE A 34 17.21 -14.26 13.25
CA PHE A 34 16.29 -13.82 12.20
C PHE A 34 15.52 -12.58 12.64
N ALA A 35 15.12 -11.75 11.67
CA ALA A 35 14.07 -10.76 11.84
C ALA A 35 12.75 -11.35 11.33
N ALA A 36 11.70 -11.34 12.14
CA ALA A 36 10.38 -11.82 11.77
C ALA A 36 9.35 -10.68 11.88
N LYS A 37 8.48 -10.55 10.87
CA LYS A 37 7.35 -9.61 10.89
C LYS A 37 6.18 -10.28 11.62
N ARG A 38 5.95 -9.87 12.87
CA ARG A 38 4.81 -10.28 13.68
C ARG A 38 3.65 -9.34 13.41
N LEU A 39 2.68 -9.78 12.60
CA LEU A 39 1.43 -9.03 12.41
C LEU A 39 0.80 -8.77 13.79
N LYS A 40 0.57 -7.50 14.11
CA LYS A 40 -0.12 -7.12 15.33
C LYS A 40 -1.55 -7.64 15.17
N ARG A 41 -1.97 -8.57 16.02
CA ARG A 41 -3.38 -8.97 16.15
C ARG A 41 -4.17 -7.81 16.77
N ILE A 42 -4.23 -6.66 16.09
CA ILE A 42 -5.06 -5.53 16.53
C ILE A 42 -6.48 -5.66 16.01
N CYS A 43 -6.72 -6.48 14.98
CA CYS A 43 -8.06 -6.81 14.55
C CYS A 43 -8.24 -8.33 14.43
N ARG A 44 -8.89 -8.94 15.43
CA ARG A 44 -9.39 -10.33 15.32
C ARG A 44 -10.65 -10.42 14.43
N THR A 45 -11.24 -9.28 14.11
CA THR A 45 -12.46 -9.10 13.31
C THR A 45 -12.26 -7.89 12.41
N SER A 46 -12.90 -7.84 11.23
CA SER A 46 -12.79 -6.71 10.32
C SER A 46 -13.17 -5.42 11.05
N PHE A 47 -12.59 -4.30 10.63
CA PHE A 47 -13.14 -3.02 11.06
C PHE A 47 -14.62 -3.01 10.69
N SER A 48 -15.48 -2.49 11.56
CA SER A 48 -16.86 -2.24 11.17
C SER A 48 -16.86 -1.34 9.93
N GLU A 49 -17.91 -1.45 9.11
CA GLU A 49 -18.01 -0.63 7.91
C GLU A 49 -17.93 0.87 8.25
N GLU A 50 -18.57 1.28 9.35
CA GLU A 50 -18.53 2.64 9.89
C GLU A 50 -17.10 3.08 10.23
N LYS A 51 -16.37 2.27 11.00
CA LYS A 51 -14.97 2.57 11.36
C LYS A 51 -14.07 2.62 10.14
N SER A 52 -14.29 1.73 9.18
CA SER A 52 -13.54 1.74 7.92
C SER A 52 -13.78 3.02 7.13
N LYS A 53 -15.02 3.52 7.09
CA LYS A 53 -15.36 4.79 6.43
C LYS A 53 -14.67 5.98 7.10
N ILE A 54 -14.65 6.03 8.42
CA ILE A 54 -13.95 7.08 9.19
C ILE A 54 -12.45 7.09 8.88
N LEU A 55 -11.82 5.91 8.89
CA LEU A 55 -10.39 5.78 8.58
C LEU A 55 -10.11 6.11 7.10
N MET A 56 -10.95 5.69 6.17
CA MET A 56 -10.83 6.02 4.74
C MET A 56 -10.92 7.53 4.51
N PHE A 57 -11.86 8.20 5.19
CA PHE A 57 -11.97 9.65 5.13
C PHE A 57 -10.68 10.34 5.60
N GLN A 58 -10.13 9.93 6.75
CA GLN A 58 -8.85 10.47 7.24
C GLN A 58 -7.69 10.20 6.29
N MET A 59 -7.62 9.00 5.69
CA MET A 59 -6.58 8.64 4.72
C MET A 59 -6.64 9.50 3.47
N ILE A 60 -7.83 9.64 2.86
CA ILE A 60 -8.04 10.52 1.70
C ILE A 60 -7.72 11.97 2.06
N SER A 61 -8.07 12.43 3.27
CA SER A 61 -7.78 13.81 3.70
C SER A 61 -6.27 14.07 3.78
N GLY A 62 -5.49 13.09 4.27
CA GLY A 62 -4.03 13.17 4.28
C GLY A 62 -3.44 13.17 2.87
N ILE A 63 -3.97 12.34 1.97
CA ILE A 63 -3.53 12.30 0.56
C ILE A 63 -3.88 13.60 -0.17
N ASP A 64 -5.09 14.13 0.02
CA ASP A 64 -5.55 15.40 -0.56
C ASP A 64 -4.64 16.56 -0.12
N HIS A 65 -4.23 16.59 1.15
CA HIS A 65 -3.27 17.57 1.64
C HIS A 65 -1.94 17.49 0.87
N ILE A 66 -1.37 16.28 0.70
CA ILE A 66 -0.13 16.07 -0.07
C ILE A 66 -0.30 16.56 -1.51
N HIS A 67 -1.43 16.23 -2.16
CA HIS A 67 -1.72 16.59 -3.54
C HIS A 67 -1.88 18.10 -3.72
N LYS A 68 -2.56 18.79 -2.81
CA LYS A 68 -2.70 20.25 -2.81
C LYS A 68 -1.37 20.97 -2.60
N SER A 69 -0.43 20.35 -1.90
CA SER A 69 0.94 20.86 -1.78
C SER A 69 1.81 20.63 -3.03
N GLY A 70 1.25 20.08 -4.12
CA GLY A 70 1.98 19.83 -5.36
C GLY A 70 2.86 18.58 -5.33
N PHE A 71 2.56 17.65 -4.43
CA PHE A 71 3.29 16.39 -4.28
C PHE A 71 2.35 15.20 -4.43
N PHE A 72 2.91 14.02 -4.60
CA PHE A 72 2.17 12.78 -4.48
C PHE A 72 3.07 11.71 -3.85
N HIS A 73 2.44 10.84 -3.04
CA HIS A 73 3.11 9.99 -2.07
C HIS A 73 3.88 8.84 -2.73
N ARG A 74 3.25 8.19 -3.72
CA ARG A 74 3.79 7.04 -4.45
C ARG A 74 4.14 5.84 -3.57
N ASP A 75 3.60 5.72 -2.36
CA ASP A 75 3.84 4.53 -1.53
C ASP A 75 2.71 4.29 -0.53
N ILE A 76 1.48 4.50 -0.98
CA ILE A 76 0.29 4.21 -0.17
C ILE A 76 0.12 2.68 -0.13
N LYS A 77 0.26 2.13 1.07
CA LYS A 77 0.11 0.71 1.40
C LYS A 77 -0.15 0.58 2.90
N PRO A 78 -0.67 -0.54 3.41
CA PRO A 78 -0.99 -0.68 4.82
C PRO A 78 0.19 -0.33 5.73
N GLU A 79 1.43 -0.73 5.41
CA GLU A 79 2.60 -0.39 6.23
C GLU A 79 2.79 1.10 6.51
N ASN A 80 2.32 1.96 5.60
CA ASN A 80 2.48 3.41 5.64
C ASN A 80 1.23 4.14 6.15
N ILE A 81 0.19 3.41 6.56
CA ILE A 81 -1.02 3.96 7.16
C ILE A 81 -0.97 3.79 8.67
N LEU A 82 -0.73 4.88 9.39
CA LEU A 82 -0.58 4.85 10.84
C LEU A 82 -1.91 5.07 11.54
N ILE A 83 -2.35 4.11 12.35
CA ILE A 83 -3.59 4.21 13.14
C ILE A 83 -3.26 4.21 14.62
N ARG A 84 -3.70 5.25 15.33
CA ARG A 84 -3.69 5.34 16.78
C ARG A 84 -5.13 5.22 17.31
N PHE A 85 -5.36 4.24 18.16
CA PHE A 85 -6.61 4.12 18.92
C PHE A 85 -6.49 4.98 20.18
N ILE A 86 -7.34 5.97 20.31
CA ILE A 86 -7.44 6.87 21.46
C ILE A 86 -8.80 6.64 22.14
N ASN A 87 -8.95 7.10 23.38
CA ASN A 87 -10.21 6.90 24.12
C ASN A 87 -11.43 7.51 23.40
N GLU A 88 -11.21 8.55 22.59
CA GLU A 88 -12.23 9.30 21.85
C GLU A 88 -12.42 8.82 20.39
N GLY A 89 -11.76 7.75 19.96
CA GLY A 89 -11.88 7.19 18.61
C GLY A 89 -10.55 6.80 17.96
N GLU A 90 -10.44 6.96 16.65
CA GLU A 90 -9.25 6.60 15.88
C GLU A 90 -8.66 7.79 15.14
N ASN A 91 -7.33 7.89 15.22
CA ASN A 91 -6.57 8.87 14.45
C ASN A 91 -5.68 8.16 13.42
N LEU A 92 -5.90 8.45 12.14
CA LEU A 92 -5.11 7.93 11.04
C LEU A 92 -4.19 9.00 10.45
N LYS A 93 -2.93 8.65 10.21
CA LYS A 93 -1.94 9.48 9.53
C LYS A 93 -1.24 8.70 8.42
N VAL A 94 -1.01 9.36 7.29
CA VAL A 94 -0.18 8.82 6.20
C VAL A 94 1.29 9.08 6.55
N ALA A 95 2.15 8.08 6.41
CA ALA A 95 3.56 8.13 6.78
C ALA A 95 4.48 7.62 5.66
N ASP A 96 5.79 7.76 5.86
CA ASP A 96 6.85 7.39 4.92
C ASP A 96 6.83 8.19 3.60
N LEU A 97 7.35 9.42 3.71
CA LEU A 97 7.48 10.36 2.60
C LEU A 97 8.73 10.12 1.74
N GLY A 98 9.47 9.03 1.97
CA GLY A 98 10.74 8.75 1.27
C GLY A 98 10.58 8.54 -0.24
N SER A 99 9.36 8.24 -0.70
CA SER A 99 9.02 8.06 -2.10
C SER A 99 8.34 9.27 -2.74
N ILE A 100 8.14 10.39 -2.04
CA ILE A 100 7.42 11.56 -2.57
C ILE A 100 8.08 12.12 -3.83
N ARG A 101 7.25 12.58 -4.77
CA ARG A 101 7.68 13.41 -5.91
C ARG A 101 6.78 14.61 -6.10
N GLY A 102 7.36 15.69 -6.64
CA GLY A 102 6.61 16.86 -7.06
C GLY A 102 5.87 16.58 -8.37
N THR A 103 4.63 17.05 -8.48
CA THR A 103 3.81 16.95 -9.70
C THR A 103 4.36 17.75 -10.87
N TYR A 104 5.26 18.70 -10.58
CA TYR A 104 5.99 19.52 -11.54
C TYR A 104 7.23 18.81 -12.12
N SER A 105 7.59 17.61 -11.65
CA SER A 105 8.77 16.93 -12.19
C SER A 105 8.49 16.40 -13.59
N VAL A 106 9.49 16.48 -14.47
CA VAL A 106 9.37 16.03 -15.85
C VAL A 106 9.33 14.50 -15.90
N HIS A 107 8.39 13.97 -16.69
CA HIS A 107 8.31 12.54 -16.99
C HIS A 107 9.53 12.06 -17.80
N PRO A 108 9.91 10.77 -17.71
CA PRO A 108 9.30 9.72 -16.89
C PRO A 108 9.75 9.80 -15.42
N TYR A 109 8.83 9.50 -14.50
CA TYR A 109 9.21 9.32 -13.10
C TYR A 109 10.04 8.04 -12.91
N THR A 110 10.90 8.02 -11.88
CA THR A 110 11.65 6.82 -11.49
C THR A 110 10.72 5.64 -11.33
N GLU A 111 11.17 4.46 -11.78
CA GLU A 111 10.42 3.22 -11.64
C GLU A 111 9.93 3.03 -10.19
N TYR A 112 8.70 2.56 -10.07
CA TYR A 112 8.06 2.35 -8.78
C TYR A 112 8.66 1.11 -8.12
N ILE A 113 9.36 1.26 -6.99
CA ILE A 113 10.08 0.14 -6.32
C ILE A 113 9.24 -0.52 -5.21
N SER A 114 8.05 -0.02 -4.90
CA SER A 114 7.26 -0.55 -3.77
C SER A 114 6.38 -1.77 -4.11
N THR A 115 5.77 -2.37 -3.07
CA THR A 115 4.89 -3.53 -3.11
C THR A 115 3.85 -3.41 -4.23
N ARG A 116 3.88 -4.37 -5.15
CA ARG A 116 3.10 -4.34 -6.40
C ARG A 116 1.59 -4.30 -6.21
N TRP A 117 1.09 -4.84 -5.09
CA TRP A 117 -0.34 -5.07 -4.86
C TRP A 117 -1.20 -3.80 -4.87
N TYR A 118 -0.59 -2.65 -4.60
CA TYR A 118 -1.25 -1.35 -4.53
C TYR A 118 -0.97 -0.45 -5.74
N ARG A 119 -0.20 -0.93 -6.73
CA ARG A 119 0.12 -0.17 -7.95
C ARG A 119 -1.12 -0.05 -8.83
N SER A 120 -1.33 1.15 -9.39
CA SER A 120 -2.38 1.40 -10.36
C SER A 120 -2.05 0.80 -11.74
N PRO A 121 -3.05 0.56 -12.60
CA PRO A 121 -2.82 -0.01 -13.93
C PRO A 121 -1.86 0.83 -14.78
N GLU A 122 -1.95 2.16 -14.72
CA GLU A 122 -1.03 3.05 -15.44
C GLU A 122 0.41 2.96 -14.93
N CYS A 123 0.63 2.69 -13.63
CA CYS A 123 1.97 2.43 -13.12
C CYS A 123 2.56 1.11 -13.60
N LEU A 124 1.72 0.13 -13.95
CA LEU A 124 2.14 -1.18 -14.47
C LEU A 124 2.31 -1.16 -15.99
N LEU A 125 1.53 -0.34 -16.69
CA LEU A 125 1.45 -0.32 -18.15
C LEU A 125 2.29 0.79 -18.80
N THR A 126 2.74 1.78 -18.02
CA THR A 126 3.51 2.91 -18.55
C THR A 126 4.92 2.98 -17.98
N VAL A 127 5.86 3.49 -18.78
CA VAL A 127 7.23 3.77 -18.33
C VAL A 127 7.25 5.13 -17.65
N GLY A 128 6.84 5.19 -16.38
CA GLY A 128 6.92 6.41 -15.57
C GLY A 128 5.92 7.51 -15.92
N HIS A 129 4.85 7.21 -16.68
CA HIS A 129 3.82 8.17 -17.11
C HIS A 129 2.53 7.99 -16.30
N TYR A 130 2.54 8.47 -15.07
CA TYR A 130 1.40 8.40 -14.14
C TYR A 130 1.22 9.72 -13.38
N THR A 131 0.06 9.92 -12.77
CA THR A 131 -0.27 11.16 -12.03
C THR A 131 -0.47 10.89 -10.55
N SER A 132 -0.70 11.93 -9.76
CA SER A 132 -1.05 11.81 -8.34
C SER A 132 -2.26 10.89 -8.08
N LYS A 133 -3.12 10.66 -9.09
CA LYS A 133 -4.27 9.75 -8.99
C LYS A 133 -3.90 8.30 -8.67
N MET A 134 -2.65 7.90 -8.87
CA MET A 134 -2.16 6.60 -8.43
C MET A 134 -2.31 6.38 -6.91
N ASP A 135 -2.16 7.43 -6.09
CA ASP A 135 -2.33 7.33 -4.63
C ASP A 135 -3.78 7.03 -4.27
N ILE A 136 -4.73 7.51 -5.08
CA ILE A 136 -6.17 7.27 -4.89
C ILE A 136 -6.51 5.81 -5.18
N TRP A 137 -5.92 5.23 -6.23
CA TRP A 137 -6.04 3.81 -6.52
C TRP A 137 -5.49 2.96 -5.37
N ALA A 138 -4.30 3.29 -4.90
CA ALA A 138 -3.65 2.59 -3.80
C ALA A 138 -4.47 2.69 -2.50
N ALA A 139 -5.03 3.87 -2.19
CA ALA A 139 -5.93 4.08 -1.07
C ALA A 139 -7.19 3.21 -1.14
N ALA A 140 -7.78 3.04 -2.33
CA ALA A 140 -8.91 2.13 -2.51
C ALA A 140 -8.54 0.65 -2.27
N CYS A 141 -7.34 0.24 -2.70
CA CYS A 141 -6.81 -1.10 -2.41
C CYS A 141 -6.61 -1.32 -0.90
N VAL A 142 -6.06 -0.33 -0.18
CA VAL A 142 -5.93 -0.36 1.28
C VAL A 142 -7.30 -0.44 1.96
N PHE A 143 -8.27 0.38 1.52
CA PHE A 143 -9.61 0.38 2.07
C PHE A 143 -10.31 -0.98 1.92
N TYR A 144 -10.18 -1.62 0.76
CA TYR A 144 -10.67 -2.99 0.56
C TYR A 144 -10.01 -3.97 1.53
N GLU A 145 -8.70 -3.89 1.71
CA GLU A 145 -7.96 -4.78 2.62
C GLU A 145 -8.34 -4.55 4.08
N MET A 146 -8.66 -3.32 4.48
CA MET A 146 -9.18 -3.02 5.82
C MET A 146 -10.53 -3.69 6.11
N LEU A 147 -11.40 -3.80 5.08
CA LEU A 147 -12.71 -4.43 5.19
C LEU A 147 -12.62 -5.97 5.18
N THR A 148 -11.67 -6.53 4.44
CA THR A 148 -11.65 -7.97 4.11
C THR A 148 -10.48 -8.75 4.71
N PHE A 149 -9.46 -8.05 5.21
CA PHE A 149 -8.13 -8.58 5.54
C PHE A 149 -7.45 -9.36 4.43
N LYS A 150 -7.87 -9.13 3.19
CA LYS A 150 -7.26 -9.73 2.01
C LYS A 150 -6.84 -8.62 1.08
N PRO A 151 -5.60 -8.65 0.55
CA PRO A 151 -5.21 -7.72 -0.49
C PRO A 151 -6.14 -7.87 -1.69
N LEU A 152 -6.55 -6.75 -2.27
CA LEU A 152 -7.47 -6.75 -3.41
C LEU A 152 -6.85 -7.42 -4.65
N PHE A 153 -5.56 -7.14 -4.90
CA PHE A 153 -4.83 -7.62 -6.07
C PHE A 153 -3.46 -8.19 -5.66
N PRO A 154 -3.37 -9.42 -5.12
CA PRO A 154 -2.09 -10.01 -4.71
C PRO A 154 -1.35 -10.68 -5.89
N GLY A 155 -0.79 -9.87 -6.79
CA GLY A 155 0.00 -10.35 -7.94
C GLY A 155 1.40 -10.83 -7.56
N ALA A 156 1.80 -11.98 -8.10
CA ALA A 156 3.16 -12.53 -7.95
C ALA A 156 4.20 -11.78 -8.80
N ASN A 157 3.79 -11.30 -9.97
CA ASN A 157 4.58 -10.48 -10.90
C ASN A 157 3.66 -9.47 -11.61
N GLU A 158 4.18 -8.66 -12.53
CA GLU A 158 3.41 -7.58 -13.18
C GLU A 158 2.27 -8.09 -14.07
N ILE A 159 2.52 -9.18 -14.80
CA ILE A 159 1.51 -9.82 -15.65
C ILE A 159 0.38 -10.39 -14.78
N ASP A 160 0.71 -11.08 -13.70
CA ASP A 160 -0.27 -11.63 -12.75
C ASP A 160 -1.02 -10.52 -12.00
N GLN A 161 -0.36 -9.40 -11.67
CA GLN A 161 -1.02 -8.23 -11.09
C GLN A 161 -2.10 -7.67 -12.03
N LEU A 162 -1.76 -7.45 -13.31
CA LEU A 162 -2.72 -6.98 -14.31
C LEU A 162 -3.86 -7.97 -14.53
N ALA A 163 -3.56 -9.27 -14.58
CA ALA A 163 -4.57 -10.32 -14.70
C ALA A 163 -5.58 -10.28 -13.54
N LYS A 164 -5.11 -10.06 -12.30
CA LYS A 164 -5.99 -9.91 -11.11
C LYS A 164 -6.84 -8.65 -11.17
N ILE A 165 -6.28 -7.54 -11.66
CA ILE A 165 -7.04 -6.31 -11.89
C ILE A 165 -8.16 -6.55 -12.90
N HIS A 166 -7.84 -7.13 -14.06
CA HIS A 166 -8.82 -7.45 -15.10
C HIS A 166 -9.89 -8.44 -14.63
N LYS A 167 -9.55 -9.36 -13.74
CA LYS A 167 -10.53 -10.30 -13.17
C LYS A 167 -11.65 -9.60 -12.38
N VAL A 168 -11.36 -8.45 -11.77
CA VAL A 168 -12.33 -7.70 -10.96
C VAL A 168 -13.00 -6.58 -11.76
N LEU A 169 -12.21 -5.81 -12.54
CA LEU A 169 -12.70 -4.63 -13.25
C LEU A 169 -13.03 -4.87 -14.72
N GLY A 170 -12.72 -6.07 -15.25
CA GLY A 170 -12.75 -6.36 -16.67
C GLY A 170 -11.51 -5.86 -17.41
N VAL A 171 -11.39 -6.28 -18.67
CA VAL A 171 -10.35 -5.76 -19.58
C VAL A 171 -10.73 -4.34 -19.99
N PRO A 172 -9.81 -3.36 -19.93
CA PRO A 172 -10.08 -2.00 -20.36
C PRO A 172 -10.44 -1.96 -21.85
N ASN A 173 -11.50 -1.22 -22.19
CA ASN A 173 -11.85 -0.97 -23.59
C ASN A 173 -10.81 -0.07 -24.28
N ALA A 174 -10.91 0.03 -25.61
CA ALA A 174 -10.00 0.83 -26.43
C ALA A 174 -9.91 2.30 -25.98
N ASN A 175 -11.02 2.90 -25.51
CA ASN A 175 -11.04 4.29 -25.04
C ASN A 175 -10.21 4.47 -23.77
N THR A 176 -10.30 3.52 -22.83
CA THR A 176 -9.47 3.53 -21.62
C THR A 176 -8.01 3.30 -21.95
N LEU A 177 -7.70 2.35 -22.82
CA LEU A 177 -6.32 2.08 -23.27
C LEU A 177 -5.70 3.28 -24.00
N ASN A 178 -6.48 4.00 -24.81
CA ASN A 178 -6.00 5.19 -25.49
C ASN A 178 -5.60 6.32 -24.52
N LYS A 179 -6.17 6.39 -23.32
CA LYS A 179 -5.76 7.35 -22.28
C LYS A 179 -4.41 6.99 -21.63
N LEU A 180 -3.99 5.73 -21.71
CA LEU A 180 -2.72 5.24 -21.17
C LEU A 180 -1.55 5.41 -22.15
N LYS A 181 -1.84 5.64 -23.43
CA LYS A 181 -0.81 5.97 -24.40
C LYS A 181 -0.16 7.28 -23.97
N PRO A 182 1.19 7.35 -23.92
CA PRO A 182 1.87 8.62 -23.70
C PRO A 182 1.31 9.62 -24.70
N LYS A 183 0.82 10.77 -24.23
CA LYS A 183 0.64 11.91 -25.13
C LYS A 183 2.05 12.26 -25.60
N LEU A 184 2.39 11.86 -26.82
CA LEU A 184 3.60 12.34 -27.48
C LEU A 184 3.51 13.87 -27.43
N TRP A 185 4.54 14.52 -26.91
CA TRP A 185 4.67 15.97 -26.89
C TRP A 185 5.00 16.49 -28.30
N ILE A 186 4.19 16.11 -29.28
CA ILE A 186 4.22 16.64 -30.64
C ILE A 186 2.81 17.17 -30.85
N ASP A 187 2.62 18.41 -30.43
CA ASP A 187 1.64 19.38 -30.94
C ASP A 187 1.84 20.64 -30.10
N SER A 188 2.95 21.32 -30.39
CA SER A 188 3.20 22.74 -30.09
C SER A 188 2.56 23.59 -31.18
#